data_AF-A0A2C2VPI2-F1
#
_entry.id   AF-A0A2C2VPI2-F1
#
_cell.length_a   1.000
_cell.length_b   1.000
_cell.length_c   1.000
_cell.angle_alpha   90.00
_cell.angle_beta   90.00
_cell.angle_gamma   90.00
#
_symmetry.space_group_name_H-M   'P 1'
#
loop_
_entity.id
_entity.type
_entity.pdbx_description
1 polymer ?
#
loop_
_entity_poly.entity_id
_entity_poly.type
_entity_poly.pdbx_seq_one_letter_code
_entity_poly.pdbx_strand_id
1 'polypeptide(L)' 'MDNKNQKANPKKELAGSFYHPSYYQESDDLSAGLATTHEQASDTYTEGEIGAVIDDVNGKDIPIPQKGYDKQ' A
#
# COMPACT_ATOMS: atom_id res chain seq x y z
N MET A 1 -28.18 -24.21 12.63
CA MET A 1 -26.73 -24.12 12.35
C MET A 1 -26.38 -22.65 12.40
N ASP A 2 -25.92 -22.19 13.56
CA ASP A 2 -25.62 -20.77 13.75
C ASP A 2 -24.31 -20.47 13.02
N ASN A 3 -24.40 -19.87 11.84
CA ASN A 3 -23.26 -19.31 11.15
C ASN A 3 -22.84 -18.04 11.91
N LYS A 4 -22.17 -18.25 13.04
CA LYS A 4 -21.51 -17.18 13.77
C LYS A 4 -20.41 -16.70 12.84
N ASN A 5 -20.69 -15.63 12.09
CA ASN A 5 -19.67 -14.73 11.60
C ASN A 5 -18.79 -14.41 12.81
N GLN A 6 -17.68 -15.13 12.91
CA GLN A 6 -16.65 -14.89 13.91
C GLN A 6 -16.11 -13.53 13.54
N LYS A 7 -16.71 -12.46 14.09
CA LYS A 7 -16.07 -11.15 14.08
C LYS A 7 -14.69 -11.40 14.64
N ALA A 8 -13.66 -11.22 13.81
CA ALA A 8 -12.27 -11.42 14.15
C ALA A 8 -11.86 -10.35 15.16
N ASN A 9 -12.37 -10.40 16.39
CA ASN A 9 -11.92 -9.47 17.41
C ASN A 9 -12.27 -9.81 18.88
N PRO A 10 -11.57 -10.75 19.52
CA PRO A 10 -11.32 -10.64 20.95
C PRO A 10 -9.98 -9.90 21.14
N LYS A 11 -10.03 -8.56 21.19
CA LYS A 11 -8.88 -7.62 21.33
C LYS A 11 -7.86 -7.68 20.17
N LYS A 12 -7.94 -6.69 19.27
CA LYS A 12 -7.00 -6.44 18.17
C LYS A 12 -5.66 -6.01 18.76
N GLU A 13 -4.81 -6.98 19.09
CA GLU A 13 -3.42 -6.74 19.46
C GLU A 13 -2.57 -6.57 18.20
N LEU A 14 -1.62 -5.63 18.22
CA LEU A 14 -0.73 -5.40 17.08
C LEU A 14 0.09 -6.65 16.74
N ALA A 15 0.59 -7.35 17.76
CA ALA A 15 1.36 -8.57 17.59
C ALA A 15 0.48 -9.73 17.13
N GLY A 16 0.89 -10.41 16.06
CA GLY A 16 0.17 -11.59 15.53
C GLY A 16 -1.10 -11.26 14.74
N SER A 17 -1.40 -9.97 14.53
CA SER A 17 -2.46 -9.56 13.61
C SER A 17 -2.01 -9.69 12.15
N PHE A 18 -2.93 -10.13 11.30
CA PHE A 18 -2.73 -10.23 9.85
C PHE A 18 -3.88 -9.52 9.13
N TYR A 19 -3.62 -9.09 7.89
CA TYR A 19 -4.64 -8.54 7.02
C TYR A 19 -5.77 -9.54 6.76
N HIS A 20 -7.00 -9.02 6.72
CA HIS A 20 -8.19 -9.74 6.27
C HIS A 20 -9.01 -8.83 5.33
N PRO A 21 -9.61 -9.33 4.24
CA PRO A 21 -10.34 -8.50 3.27
C PRO A 21 -11.48 -7.66 3.85
N SER A 22 -12.09 -8.10 4.95
CA SER A 22 -13.15 -7.32 5.61
C SER A 22 -12.65 -6.04 6.29
N TYR A 23 -11.34 -5.84 6.42
CA TYR A 23 -10.75 -4.70 7.13
C TYR A 23 -10.92 -3.38 6.38
N TYR A 24 -11.17 -3.40 5.07
CA TYR A 24 -11.53 -2.20 4.32
C TYR A 24 -12.86 -1.57 4.80
N GLN A 25 -13.71 -2.32 5.50
CA GLN A 25 -14.98 -1.83 6.04
C GLN A 25 -14.92 -1.54 7.55
N GLU A 26 -13.80 -1.81 8.21
CA GLU A 26 -13.64 -1.55 9.65
C GLU A 26 -13.18 -0.11 9.89
N SER A 27 -13.54 0.45 11.04
CA SER A 27 -13.24 1.85 11.38
C SER A 27 -12.11 2.02 12.41
N ASP A 28 -11.48 0.94 12.86
CA ASP A 28 -10.35 1.01 13.79
C ASP A 28 -9.01 1.12 13.07
N ASP A 29 -8.09 1.86 13.71
CA ASP A 29 -6.78 2.21 13.13
C ASP A 29 -5.93 1.00 12.75
N LEU A 30 -5.98 -0.08 13.54
CA LEU A 30 -5.17 -1.27 13.25
C LEU A 30 -5.66 -1.94 11.96
N SER A 31 -6.98 -2.16 11.83
CA SER A 31 -7.54 -2.73 10.60
C SER A 31 -7.35 -1.82 9.40
N ALA A 32 -7.58 -0.51 9.55
CA ALA A 32 -7.38 0.46 8.49
C ALA A 32 -5.91 0.47 8.01
N GLY A 33 -4.95 0.45 8.94
CA GLY A 33 -3.52 0.40 8.62
C GLY A 33 -3.10 -0.90 7.93
N LEU A 34 -3.61 -2.04 8.40
CA LEU A 34 -3.35 -3.34 7.76
C LEU A 34 -3.94 -3.43 6.35
N ALA A 35 -5.14 -2.87 6.13
CA ALA A 35 -5.76 -2.81 4.82
C ALA A 35 -4.98 -1.88 3.87
N THR A 36 -4.64 -0.67 4.33
CA THR A 36 -3.91 0.33 3.55
C THR A 36 -2.54 -0.18 3.09
N THR A 37 -1.78 -0.84 3.96
CA THR A 37 -0.46 -1.37 3.58
C THR A 37 -0.56 -2.58 2.66
N HIS A 38 -1.63 -3.38 2.76
CA HIS A 38 -1.90 -4.46 1.82
C HIS A 38 -2.25 -3.94 0.42
N GLU A 39 -3.06 -2.88 0.34
CA GLU A 39 -3.37 -2.16 -0.91
C GLU A 39 -2.09 -1.62 -1.55
N GLN A 40 -1.30 -0.82 -0.81
CA GLN A 40 -0.04 -0.26 -1.32
C GLN A 40 0.93 -1.31 -1.87
N ALA A 41 1.07 -2.45 -1.16
CA ALA A 41 1.92 -3.54 -1.61
C ALA A 41 1.38 -4.21 -2.88
N SER A 42 0.06 -4.39 -2.96
CA SER A 42 -0.61 -5.02 -4.10
C SER A 42 -0.59 -4.11 -5.33
N ASP A 43 -0.80 -2.80 -5.14
CA ASP A 43 -0.73 -1.79 -6.19
C ASP A 43 0.69 -1.71 -6.74
N THR A 44 1.71 -1.67 -5.87
CA THR A 44 3.12 -1.68 -6.30
C THR A 44 3.44 -2.94 -7.12
N TYR A 45 2.91 -4.09 -6.71
CA TYR A 45 3.13 -5.35 -7.44
C TYR A 45 2.39 -5.39 -8.79
N THR A 46 1.18 -4.85 -8.84
CA THR A 46 0.29 -4.94 -10.01
C THR A 46 0.58 -3.84 -11.04
N GLU A 47 0.73 -2.60 -10.58
CA GLU A 47 0.95 -1.42 -11.42
C GLU A 47 2.43 -1.24 -11.78
N GLY A 48 3.34 -1.75 -10.95
CA GLY A 48 4.78 -1.58 -11.13
C GLY A 48 5.27 -0.17 -10.80
N GLU A 49 6.41 0.22 -11.39
CA GLU A 49 7.00 1.54 -11.16
C GLU A 49 6.45 2.59 -12.13
N ILE A 50 6.08 3.77 -11.61
CA ILE A 50 5.80 4.96 -12.43
C ILE A 50 7.13 5.65 -12.78
N GLY A 51 7.69 5.33 -13.95
CA GLY A 51 8.92 5.93 -14.47
C GLY A 51 8.70 7.33 -15.03
N ALA A 52 8.66 8.36 -14.17
CA ALA A 52 8.53 9.74 -14.60
C ALA A 52 9.71 10.19 -15.49
N VAL A 53 9.40 10.95 -16.54
CA VAL A 53 10.36 11.50 -17.51
C VAL A 53 10.25 13.02 -17.54
N ILE A 54 11.35 13.69 -17.89
CA ILE A 54 11.37 15.12 -18.20
C ILE A 54 11.09 15.26 -19.70
N ASP A 55 10.08 16.04 -20.05
CA ASP A 55 9.73 16.36 -21.43
C ASP A 55 10.68 17.45 -21.96
N ASP A 56 11.55 17.12 -22.92
CA ASP A 56 12.40 18.09 -23.60
C ASP A 56 11.56 18.93 -24.57
N VAL A 57 11.88 20.21 -24.75
CA VAL A 57 11.21 21.09 -25.72
C VAL A 57 11.32 20.60 -27.17
N ASN A 58 12.24 19.67 -27.43
CA ASN A 58 12.42 18.97 -28.70
C ASN A 58 11.64 17.63 -28.79
N GLY A 59 10.79 17.32 -27.81
CA GLY A 59 9.93 16.13 -27.77
C GLY A 59 10.65 14.84 -27.40
N LYS A 60 11.75 14.93 -26.63
CA LYS A 60 12.52 13.77 -26.17
C LYS A 60 12.29 13.54 -24.68
N ASP A 61 11.85 12.34 -24.33
CA ASP A 61 11.78 11.89 -22.93
C ASP A 61 13.18 11.70 -22.35
N ILE A 62 13.49 12.44 -21.28
CA ILE A 62 14.73 12.30 -20.51
C ILE A 62 14.41 11.56 -19.20
N PRO A 63 14.94 10.35 -18.97
CA PRO A 63 14.75 9.62 -17.72
C PRO A 63 15.27 10.40 -16.53
N ILE A 64 14.48 10.47 -15.45
CA ILE A 64 14.92 11.10 -14.21
C ILE A 64 15.94 10.17 -13.52
N PRO A 65 17.17 10.65 -13.21
CA PRO A 65 18.16 9.82 -12.52
C PRO A 65 17.69 9.43 -11.12
N GLN A 66 17.65 8.13 -10.84
CA GLN A 66 17.40 7.59 -9.49
C GLN A 66 18.68 7.67 -8.63
N LYS A 67 19.19 8.87 -8.39
CA LYS A 67 20.36 9.13 -7.54
C LYS A 67 20.03 10.16 -6.47
N GLY A 68 20.57 9.99 -5.28
CA GLY A 68 20.47 10.98 -4.20
C GLY A 68 21.20 12.27 -4.57
N TYR A 69 20.90 13.36 -3.85
CA TYR A 69 21.62 14.61 -3.99
C TYR A 69 23.07 14.43 -3.47
N ASP A 70 24.03 14.41 -4.38
CA ASP A 70 25.44 14.51 -4.02
C ASP A 70 25.78 15.98 -3.75
N LYS A 71 26.11 16.33 -2.49
CA LYS A 71 26.66 17.66 -2.17
C LYS A 71 28.01 17.79 -2.86
N GLN A 72 28.13 18.75 -3.78
CA GLN A 72 29.40 19.23 -4.31
C GLN A 72 30.18 20.04 -3.26
#